data_AF-A0A379TAD6-F1
#
_entry.id   AF-A0A379TAD6-F1
#
_cell.length_a   1.000
_cell.length_b   1.000
_cell.length_c   1.000
_cell.angle_alpha   90.00
_cell.angle_beta   90.00
_cell.angle_gamma   90.00
#
_symmetry.space_group_name_H-M   'P 1'
#
loop_
_entity.id
_entity.type
_entity.pdbx_description
1 polymer ?
#
loop_
_entity_poly.entity_id
_entity_poly.type
_entity_poly.pdbx_seq_one_letter_code
_entity_poly.pdbx_strand_id
1 'polypeptide(L)'
;MPPAGRTPYVIAGLEYARSLGCRTVGISCNPGSAVANAAEIAITPVVGPEVVSGSSRMKAGTAQKLILNMLSTGLMIKSGKVFGNLMVDVVATNEKLHLRQITIVKNATGLHAPGGGRPHSAPVVATAKPLLSCY
;
A
#
# COMPACT_ATOMS: atom_id res chain seq x y z
N MET A 1 0.80 21.64 -24.85
CA MET A 1 1.77 21.10 -23.88
C MET A 1 1.91 19.61 -24.14
N PRO A 2 3.12 19.04 -24.23
CA PRO A 2 3.26 17.63 -24.61
C PRO A 2 2.60 16.70 -23.58
N PRO A 3 2.03 15.57 -24.00
CA PRO A 3 1.33 14.65 -23.10
C PRO A 3 2.28 14.09 -22.04
N ALA A 4 1.91 14.23 -20.76
CA ALA A 4 2.56 13.49 -19.67
C ALA A 4 2.36 11.98 -19.86
N GLY A 5 3.33 11.15 -19.47
CA GLY A 5 3.29 9.69 -19.70
C GLY A 5 4.12 9.21 -20.91
N ARG A 6 5.16 9.96 -21.28
CA ARG A 6 6.13 9.60 -22.33
C ARG A 6 7.58 9.54 -21.85
N THR A 7 7.78 9.47 -20.53
CA THR A 7 9.11 9.55 -19.91
C THR A 7 9.97 8.36 -20.37
N PRO A 8 11.06 8.58 -21.12
CA PRO A 8 11.84 7.49 -21.71
C PRO A 8 12.34 6.49 -20.68
N TYR A 9 12.74 6.98 -19.49
CA TYR A 9 13.17 6.14 -18.37
C TYR A 9 12.11 5.10 -17.95
N VAL A 10 10.84 5.51 -17.88
CA VAL A 10 9.75 4.61 -17.45
C VAL A 10 9.43 3.59 -18.54
N ILE A 11 9.42 4.03 -19.80
CA ILE A 11 9.14 3.16 -20.95
C ILE A 11 10.22 2.09 -21.07
N ALA A 12 11.50 2.48 -21.06
CA ALA A 12 12.61 1.55 -21.13
C ALA A 12 12.59 0.55 -19.95
N GLY A 13 12.22 1.00 -18.74
CA GLY A 13 12.05 0.12 -17.59
C GLY A 13 10.92 -0.91 -17.77
N LEU A 14 9.78 -0.50 -18.32
CA LEU A 14 8.65 -1.40 -18.61
C LEU A 14 9.00 -2.42 -19.70
N GLU A 15 9.65 -1.97 -20.77
CA GLU A 15 10.09 -2.83 -21.87
C GLU A 15 11.12 -3.85 -21.39
N TYR A 16 12.11 -3.42 -20.62
CA TYR A 16 13.10 -4.30 -20.03
C TYR A 16 12.46 -5.32 -19.07
N ALA A 17 11.59 -4.89 -18.17
CA ALA A 17 10.87 -5.80 -17.27
C ALA A 17 10.05 -6.84 -18.04
N ARG A 18 9.38 -6.44 -19.14
CA ARG A 18 8.67 -7.37 -20.01
C ARG A 18 9.62 -8.35 -20.71
N SER A 19 10.79 -7.90 -21.16
CA SER A 19 11.80 -8.78 -21.78
C SER A 19 12.28 -9.87 -20.83
N LEU A 20 12.20 -9.64 -19.51
CA LEU A 20 12.51 -10.61 -18.46
C LEU A 20 11.31 -11.50 -18.06
N GLY A 21 10.14 -11.31 -18.68
CA GLY A 21 8.92 -12.05 -18.34
C GLY A 21 8.17 -11.53 -17.11
N CYS A 22 8.51 -10.35 -16.59
CA CYS A 22 7.80 -9.75 -15.46
C CYS A 22 6.42 -9.22 -15.90
N ARG A 23 5.43 -9.32 -15.01
CA ARG A 23 4.15 -8.60 -15.17
C ARG A 23 4.39 -7.11 -15.01
N THR A 24 3.90 -6.31 -15.95
CA THR A 24 4.14 -4.86 -15.97
C THR A 24 2.85 -4.07 -15.83
N VAL A 25 2.88 -3.08 -14.93
CA VAL A 25 1.76 -2.16 -14.71
C VAL A 25 2.24 -0.73 -14.96
N GLY A 26 1.56 0.00 -15.82
CA GLY A 26 1.85 1.39 -16.17
C GLY A 26 0.79 2.32 -15.60
N ILE A 27 1.21 3.35 -14.87
CA ILE A 27 0.31 4.38 -14.33
C ILE A 27 0.55 5.68 -15.07
N SER A 28 -0.49 6.23 -15.70
CA SER A 28 -0.44 7.51 -16.40
C SER A 28 -1.75 8.26 -16.23
N CYS A 29 -1.80 9.57 -16.46
CA CYS A 29 -3.05 10.33 -16.37
C CYS A 29 -3.60 10.77 -17.74
N ASN A 30 -3.00 10.28 -18.83
CA ASN A 30 -3.37 10.60 -20.19
C ASN A 30 -3.70 9.32 -20.96
N PRO A 31 -4.90 9.20 -21.54
CA PRO A 31 -5.27 8.08 -22.41
C PRO A 31 -4.29 7.91 -23.56
N GLY A 32 -4.00 6.65 -23.93
CA GLY A 32 -3.12 6.32 -25.05
C GLY A 32 -1.66 6.76 -24.86
N SER A 33 -1.23 7.04 -23.63
CA SER A 33 0.16 7.41 -23.36
C SER A 33 1.13 6.29 -23.71
N ALA A 34 2.38 6.64 -24.01
CA ALA A 34 3.41 5.65 -24.30
C ALA A 34 3.64 4.70 -23.13
N VAL A 35 3.50 5.17 -21.88
CA VAL A 35 3.52 4.32 -20.69
C VAL A 35 2.35 3.32 -20.66
N ALA A 36 1.14 3.75 -21.02
CA ALA A 36 -0.02 2.86 -21.06
C ALA A 36 0.16 1.76 -22.13
N ASN A 37 0.68 2.10 -23.31
CA ASN A 37 0.92 1.15 -24.39
C ASN A 37 2.12 0.22 -24.09
N ALA A 38 3.13 0.72 -23.38
CA ALA A 38 4.30 -0.05 -22.99
C ALA A 38 4.05 -0.97 -21.80
N ALA A 39 2.92 -0.90 -21.09
CA ALA A 39 2.59 -1.77 -19.95
C ALA A 39 1.57 -2.85 -20.34
N GLU A 40 1.62 -4.02 -19.67
CA GLU A 40 0.63 -5.08 -19.88
C GLU A 40 -0.73 -4.67 -19.27
N ILE A 41 -0.69 -4.06 -18.08
CA ILE A 41 -1.87 -3.49 -17.43
C ILE A 41 -1.69 -1.97 -17.36
N ALA A 42 -2.60 -1.22 -17.98
CA ALA A 42 -2.61 0.22 -17.94
C ALA A 42 -3.64 0.73 -16.92
N ILE A 43 -3.19 1.53 -15.94
CA ILE A 43 -4.06 2.25 -15.00
C ILE A 43 -4.00 3.72 -15.38
N THR A 44 -5.11 4.22 -15.97
CA THR A 44 -5.14 5.56 -16.57
C THR A 44 -6.25 6.45 -15.99
N PRO A 45 -6.11 6.96 -14.75
CA PRO A 45 -7.05 7.93 -14.19
C PRO A 45 -6.99 9.28 -14.94
N VAL A 46 -8.07 9.64 -15.62
CA VAL A 46 -8.17 10.94 -16.31
C VAL A 46 -8.56 12.02 -15.29
N VAL A 47 -7.59 12.82 -14.87
CA VAL A 47 -7.79 13.88 -13.85
C VAL A 47 -8.08 15.27 -14.43
N GLY A 48 -8.00 15.40 -15.76
CA GLY A 48 -8.16 16.68 -16.48
C GLY A 48 -7.00 17.67 -16.28
N PRO A 49 -7.10 18.89 -16.84
CA PRO A 49 -6.06 19.91 -16.76
C PRO A 49 -5.76 20.34 -15.32
N GLU A 50 -4.49 20.57 -14.99
CA GLU A 50 -4.08 21.05 -13.67
C GLU A 50 -4.41 22.55 -13.49
N VAL A 51 -4.70 22.96 -12.25
CA VAL A 51 -4.96 24.37 -11.92
C VAL A 51 -3.75 25.25 -12.26
N VAL A 52 -2.55 24.75 -11.93
CA VAL A 52 -1.29 25.32 -12.40
C VAL A 52 -0.85 24.51 -13.61
N SER A 53 -0.83 25.15 -14.79
CA SER A 53 -0.46 24.51 -16.04
C SER A 53 0.89 23.78 -15.92
N GLY A 54 0.89 22.47 -16.17
CA GLY A 54 2.09 21.63 -16.11
C GLY A 54 2.48 21.10 -14.73
N SER A 55 1.84 21.55 -13.65
CA SER A 55 2.17 21.12 -12.29
C SER A 55 1.49 19.78 -11.94
N SER A 56 1.92 18.70 -12.61
CA SER A 56 1.37 17.35 -12.42
C SER A 56 1.54 16.77 -11.02
N ARG A 57 2.33 17.40 -10.14
CA ARG A 57 2.40 17.04 -8.71
C ARG A 57 1.07 17.23 -7.96
N MET A 58 0.08 17.89 -8.57
CA MET A 58 -1.23 18.20 -7.99
C MET A 58 -2.21 17.03 -8.17
N LYS A 59 -3.17 17.12 -9.10
CA LYS A 59 -4.21 16.09 -9.24
C LYS A 59 -3.62 14.78 -9.72
N ALA A 60 -2.73 14.80 -10.71
CA ALA A 60 -2.09 13.59 -11.21
C ALA A 60 -1.24 12.90 -10.13
N GLY A 61 -0.44 13.65 -9.37
CA GLY A 61 0.33 13.12 -8.24
C GLY A 61 -0.55 12.54 -7.14
N THR A 62 -1.68 13.19 -6.84
CA THR A 62 -2.67 12.68 -5.87
C THR A 62 -3.30 11.38 -6.36
N ALA A 63 -3.70 11.29 -7.63
CA ALA A 63 -4.24 10.07 -8.23
C ALA A 63 -3.23 8.92 -8.16
N GLN A 64 -1.96 9.18 -8.49
CA GLN A 64 -0.89 8.19 -8.37
C GLN A 64 -0.71 7.69 -6.94
N LYS A 65 -0.70 8.58 -5.95
CA LYS A 65 -0.64 8.21 -4.53
C LYS A 65 -1.80 7.29 -4.14
N LEU A 66 -3.02 7.63 -4.52
CA LEU A 66 -4.20 6.81 -4.22
C LEU A 66 -4.11 5.43 -4.87
N ILE A 67 -3.66 5.34 -6.12
CA ILE A 67 -3.46 4.06 -6.81
C ILE A 67 -2.40 3.21 -6.11
N LEU A 68 -1.24 3.79 -5.78
CA LEU A 68 -0.18 3.05 -5.09
C LEU A 68 -0.62 2.58 -3.70
N ASN A 69 -1.41 3.39 -2.99
CA ASN A 69 -2.02 2.99 -1.73
C ASN A 69 -3.01 1.83 -1.91
N MET A 70 -3.85 1.86 -2.96
CA MET A 70 -4.79 0.77 -3.26
C MET A 70 -4.06 -0.54 -3.61
N LEU A 71 -3.03 -0.47 -4.46
CA LEU A 71 -2.25 -1.65 -4.86
C LEU A 71 -1.52 -2.27 -3.65
N SER A 72 -0.75 -1.47 -2.92
CA SER A 72 0.01 -1.96 -1.76
C SER A 72 -0.91 -2.47 -0.65
N THR A 73 -1.97 -1.74 -0.31
CA THR A 73 -2.91 -2.16 0.74
C THR A 73 -3.65 -3.44 0.32
N GLY A 74 -4.13 -3.52 -0.93
CA GLY A 74 -4.80 -4.70 -1.45
C GLY A 74 -3.92 -5.94 -1.44
N LEU A 75 -2.64 -5.81 -1.81
CA LEU A 75 -1.65 -6.89 -1.72
C LEU A 75 -1.40 -7.34 -0.27
N MET A 76 -1.29 -6.39 0.67
CA MET A 76 -1.07 -6.70 2.10
C MET A 76 -2.28 -7.41 2.73
N ILE A 77 -3.51 -7.01 2.35
CA ILE A 77 -4.73 -7.71 2.76
C ILE A 77 -4.72 -9.16 2.22
N LYS A 78 -4.48 -9.34 0.92
CA LYS A 78 -4.40 -10.69 0.31
C LYS A 78 -3.29 -11.56 0.88
N SER A 79 -2.21 -10.95 1.38
CA SER A 79 -1.08 -11.66 2.00
C SER A 79 -1.30 -11.99 3.49
N GLY A 80 -2.51 -11.77 4.02
CA GLY A 80 -2.85 -12.09 5.42
C GLY A 80 -2.22 -11.16 6.47
N LYS A 81 -1.80 -9.95 6.08
CA LYS A 81 -1.23 -8.95 7.00
C LYS A 81 -2.29 -8.04 7.65
N VAL A 82 -3.56 -8.28 7.33
CA VAL A 82 -4.72 -7.56 7.85
C VAL A 82 -5.75 -8.59 8.32
N PHE A 83 -6.31 -8.39 9.52
CA PHE A 83 -7.41 -9.18 10.07
C PHE A 83 -8.61 -8.26 10.29
N GLY A 84 -9.73 -8.52 9.60
CA GLY A 84 -10.83 -7.55 9.53
C GLY A 84 -10.33 -6.20 8.99
N ASN A 85 -10.37 -5.17 9.81
CA ASN A 85 -9.80 -3.84 9.53
C ASN A 85 -8.52 -3.52 10.36
N LEU A 86 -7.96 -4.52 11.04
CA LEU A 86 -6.79 -4.38 11.91
C LEU A 86 -5.52 -4.77 11.17
N MET A 87 -4.53 -3.89 11.17
CA MET A 87 -3.19 -4.19 10.65
C MET A 87 -2.45 -5.04 11.69
N VAL A 88 -2.35 -6.35 11.46
CA VAL A 88 -1.82 -7.30 12.45
C VAL A 88 -0.31 -7.51 12.35
N ASP A 89 0.29 -7.16 11.22
CA ASP A 89 1.73 -7.26 10.94
C ASP A 89 2.45 -5.91 11.15
N VAL A 90 2.22 -5.27 12.30
CA VAL A 90 2.87 -4.00 12.68
C VAL A 90 4.17 -4.31 13.41
N VAL A 91 5.29 -3.70 12.99
CA VAL A 91 6.55 -3.72 13.73
C VAL A 91 6.61 -2.52 14.67
N ALA A 92 6.68 -2.76 15.98
CA ALA A 92 6.82 -1.69 16.96
C ALA A 92 8.27 -1.22 17.06
N THR A 93 8.56 -0.07 16.45
CA THR A 93 9.88 0.59 16.54
C THR A 93 9.90 1.77 17.52
N ASN A 94 8.73 2.12 18.09
CA ASN A 94 8.59 3.19 19.07
C ASN A 94 7.38 2.91 19.99
N GLU A 95 7.28 3.67 21.08
CA GLU A 95 6.25 3.51 22.10
C GLU A 95 4.82 3.64 21.53
N LYS A 96 4.60 4.59 20.60
CA LYS A 96 3.29 4.75 19.94
C LYS A 96 2.86 3.49 19.20
N LEU A 97 3.78 2.84 18.49
CA LEU A 97 3.50 1.60 17.77
C LEU A 97 3.36 0.41 18.72
N HIS A 98 4.08 0.41 19.85
CA HIS A 98 3.90 -0.61 20.89
C HIS A 98 2.49 -0.55 21.50
N LEU A 99 2.03 0.64 21.92
CA LEU A 99 0.67 0.85 22.41
C LEU A 99 -0.41 0.49 21.36
N ARG A 100 -0.11 0.74 20.08
CA ARG A 100 -0.99 0.35 18.98
C ARG A 100 -1.10 -1.17 18.85
N GLN A 101 -0.01 -1.93 18.97
CA GLN A 101 -0.03 -3.40 18.94
C GLN A 101 -0.90 -3.97 20.07
N ILE A 102 -0.76 -3.45 21.29
CA ILE A 102 -1.58 -3.88 22.44
C ILE A 102 -3.07 -3.66 22.14
N THR A 103 -3.42 -2.49 21.60
CA THR A 103 -4.79 -2.18 21.20
C THR A 103 -5.32 -3.13 20.12
N ILE A 104 -4.49 -3.46 19.12
CA ILE A 104 -4.84 -4.41 18.05
C ILE A 104 -5.16 -5.80 18.64
N VAL A 105 -4.31 -6.32 19.53
CA VAL A 105 -4.52 -7.65 20.15
C VAL A 105 -5.80 -7.67 20.99
N LYS A 106 -6.04 -6.63 21.80
CA LYS A 106 -7.28 -6.50 22.59
C LYS A 106 -8.52 -6.52 21.70
N ASN A 107 -8.52 -5.73 20.62
CA ASN A 107 -9.64 -5.65 19.68
C ASN A 107 -9.84 -6.96 18.91
N ALA A 108 -8.75 -7.66 18.56
CA ALA A 108 -8.83 -8.91 17.81
C ALA A 108 -9.28 -10.11 18.66
N THR A 109 -8.92 -10.15 19.95
CA THR A 109 -9.21 -11.29 20.84
C THR A 109 -10.43 -11.08 21.73
N GLY A 110 -10.93 -9.84 21.86
CA GLY A 110 -11.99 -9.49 22.81
C GLY A 110 -11.56 -9.59 24.28
N LEU A 111 -10.28 -9.86 24.56
CA LEU A 111 -9.75 -9.95 25.92
C LEU A 111 -9.64 -8.54 26.53
N HIS A 112 -10.58 -8.22 27.41
CA HIS A 112 -10.39 -7.14 28.37
C HIS A 112 -9.34 -7.57 29.39
N ALA A 113 -8.40 -6.68 29.69
CA ALA A 113 -7.38 -6.94 30.72
C ALA A 113 -8.08 -7.32 32.03
N PRO A 114 -7.75 -8.48 32.65
CA PRO A 114 -8.23 -8.78 33.99
C PRO A 114 -7.71 -7.67 34.91
N GLY A 115 -8.57 -7.17 35.77
CA GLY A 115 -8.30 -5.99 36.58
C GLY A 115 -6.96 -6.03 37.33
N GLY A 116 -6.28 -4.90 37.36
CA GLY A 116 -5.42 -4.50 38.49
C GLY A 116 -4.16 -5.31 38.81
N GLY A 117 -3.65 -6.18 37.93
CA GLY A 117 -2.38 -6.88 38.13
C GLY A 117 -1.30 -6.38 37.16
N ARG A 118 -0.14 -5.93 37.66
CA ARG A 118 1.03 -5.64 36.81
C ARG A 118 1.34 -6.89 35.96
N PRO A 119 1.50 -6.78 34.64
CA PRO A 119 1.80 -7.94 33.81
C PRO A 119 3.17 -8.51 34.23
N HIS A 120 3.13 -9.71 34.80
CA HIS A 120 4.31 -10.51 35.12
C HIS A 120 4.86 -11.07 33.80
N SER A 121 5.99 -10.51 33.35
CA SER A 121 7.08 -11.16 32.58
C SER A 121 6.75 -12.19 31.48
N ALA A 122 5.62 -12.10 30.78
CA ALA A 122 5.44 -12.82 29.50
C ALA A 122 5.88 -11.91 28.34
N PRO A 123 6.68 -12.40 27.38
CA PRO A 123 7.12 -11.59 26.26
C PRO A 123 5.90 -11.29 25.39
N VAL A 124 5.34 -10.08 25.51
CA VAL A 124 4.32 -9.55 24.59
C VAL A 124 5.02 -9.09 23.30
N VAL A 125 5.78 -10.01 22.70
CA VAL A 125 6.34 -9.91 21.35
C VAL A 125 5.81 -11.10 20.54
N ALA A 126 4.51 -11.36 20.68
CA ALA A 126 3.79 -12.11 19.67
C ALA A 126 3.18 -11.07 18.74
N THR A 127 3.68 -10.98 17.49
CA THR A 127 2.87 -10.45 16.40
C THR A 127 1.48 -11.08 16.50
N ALA A 128 0.39 -10.38 16.19
CA ALA A 128 -0.95 -10.98 16.34
C ALA A 128 -1.17 -12.19 15.41
N LYS A 129 -0.21 -12.45 14.50
CA LYS A 129 -0.24 -13.48 13.46
C LYS A 129 -0.33 -14.93 13.98
N PRO A 130 0.46 -15.41 14.98
CA PRO A 130 0.33 -16.77 15.49
C PRO A 130 -0.95 -16.96 16.33
N LEU A 131 -1.39 -15.91 17.03
CA LEU A 131 -2.58 -15.96 17.89
C LEU A 131 -3.89 -16.00 17.08
N LEU A 132 -3.91 -15.37 15.91
CA LEU A 132 -5.08 -15.35 15.00
C LEU A 132 -5.11 -16.53 14.01
N SER A 133 -4.03 -17.31 13.90
CA SER A 133 -3.99 -18.51 13.05
C SER A 133 -4.80 -19.69 13.63
N CYS A 134 -5.27 -19.58 14.87
CA CYS A 134 -6.06 -20.61 15.55
C CYS A 134 -7.58 -20.40 15.41
N TYR A 135 -8.02 -19.35 14.69
CA TYR A 135 -9.43 -19.04 14.41
C TYR A 135 -9.69 -18.99 12.90
#